data_AF-A0A6G3TNJ8-F1
#
_entry.id   AF-A0A6G3TNJ8-F1
#
_cell.length_a   1.000
_cell.length_b   1.000
_cell.length_c   1.000
_cell.angle_alpha   90.00
_cell.angle_beta   90.00
_cell.angle_gamma   90.00
#
_symmetry.space_group_name_H-M   'P 1'
#
loop_
_entity.id
_entity.type
_entity.pdbx_description
1 polymer ?
#
loop_
_entity_poly.entity_id
_entity_poly.type
_entity_poly.pdbx_seq_one_letter_code
_entity_poly.pdbx_strand_id
1 'polypeptide(L)'
;LAAFAERRFLHQTRQAAPGGPAAVDDLPEALRGALSGDAAWRVHYHVPVQRDLPSPLRSTRPELVAALTTLLGGPAALTDHVEVETYTWPVLPGAPDGGGLVDGIAGELAWTRDTLTALGLTEESTP
;
A
#
# COMPACT_ATOMS: atom_id res chain seq x y z
N LEU A 1 -11.50 -7.36 8.70
CA LEU A 1 -10.30 -6.69 9.24
C LEU A 1 -9.46 -7.60 10.15
N ALA A 2 -10.04 -8.39 11.07
CA ALA A 2 -9.28 -9.27 11.96
C ALA A 2 -8.22 -10.18 11.28
N ALA A 3 -8.47 -10.63 10.04
CA ALA A 3 -7.49 -11.41 9.28
C ALA A 3 -6.17 -10.64 8.98
N PHE A 4 -6.22 -9.31 8.94
CA PHE A 4 -5.07 -8.42 8.75
C PHE A 4 -4.40 -8.04 10.08
N ALA A 5 -4.86 -8.54 11.22
CA ALA A 5 -4.25 -8.28 12.52
C ALA A 5 -3.12 -9.30 12.80
N GLU A 6 -2.05 -9.19 12.02
CA GLU A 6 -0.87 -10.06 12.13
C GLU A 6 0.06 -9.59 13.28
N ARG A 7 1.08 -10.38 13.63
CA ARG A 7 1.86 -10.18 14.89
C ARG A 7 3.20 -9.48 14.69
N ARG A 8 3.67 -9.32 13.46
CA ARG A 8 5.03 -8.89 13.14
C ARG A 8 5.19 -7.39 13.19
N PHE A 9 4.16 -6.64 12.78
CA PHE A 9 4.18 -5.20 12.63
C PHE A 9 3.06 -4.53 13.42
N LEU A 10 3.29 -3.29 13.82
CA LEU A 10 2.27 -2.43 14.40
C LEU A 10 1.50 -1.72 13.29
N HIS A 11 0.18 -1.79 13.34
CA HIS A 11 -0.67 -1.31 12.24
C HIS A 11 -1.16 0.13 12.38
N GLN A 12 -0.73 0.87 13.40
CA GLN A 12 -0.87 2.32 13.58
C GLN A 12 -2.24 2.84 13.10
N THR A 13 -3.29 2.36 13.74
CA THR A 13 -4.66 2.59 13.27
C THR A 13 -5.15 3.97 13.70
N ARG A 14 -5.83 4.67 12.80
CA ARG A 14 -6.36 6.03 13.00
C ARG A 14 -7.82 6.08 12.61
N GLN A 15 -8.59 6.90 13.32
CA GLN A 15 -9.98 7.23 13.00
C GLN A 15 -10.17 8.74 13.06
N ALA A 16 -10.94 9.31 12.13
CA ALA A 16 -11.31 10.72 12.21
C ALA A 16 -12.13 10.99 13.48
N ALA A 17 -11.83 12.09 14.18
CA ALA A 17 -12.60 12.55 15.33
C ALA A 17 -12.61 14.09 15.42
N PRO A 18 -13.59 14.69 16.13
CA PRO A 18 -13.60 16.13 16.39
C PRO A 18 -12.34 16.56 17.16
N GLY A 19 -11.64 17.57 16.65
CA GLY A 19 -10.41 18.08 17.29
C GLY A 19 -9.12 17.34 16.91
N GLY A 20 -9.19 16.31 16.07
CA GLY A 20 -8.03 15.57 15.55
C GLY A 20 -8.31 14.07 15.43
N PRO A 21 -7.46 13.30 14.73
CA PRO A 21 -7.66 11.86 14.61
C PRO A 21 -7.42 11.16 15.95
N ALA A 22 -8.35 10.27 16.33
CA ALA A 22 -8.11 9.28 17.37
C ALA A 22 -7.11 8.23 16.85
N ALA A 23 -6.23 7.74 17.73
CA ALA A 23 -5.09 6.92 17.37
C ALA A 23 -4.87 5.78 18.36
N VAL A 24 -4.50 4.62 17.83
CA VAL A 24 -3.96 3.49 18.59
C VAL A 24 -2.74 2.92 17.86
N ASP A 25 -1.85 2.27 18.58
CA ASP A 25 -0.59 1.80 17.99
C ASP A 25 -0.80 0.56 17.11
N ASP A 26 -1.83 -0.24 17.38
CA ASP A 26 -2.05 -1.49 16.66
C ASP A 26 -3.52 -1.81 16.37
N LEU A 27 -3.77 -2.55 15.28
CA LEU A 27 -5.11 -2.93 14.81
C LEU A 27 -5.89 -3.80 15.83
N PRO A 28 -5.27 -4.77 16.54
CA PRO A 28 -5.97 -5.51 17.60
C PRO A 28 -6.56 -4.61 18.69
N GLU A 29 -5.94 -3.47 19.02
CA GLU A 29 -6.47 -2.54 20.01
C GLU A 29 -7.72 -1.83 19.50
N ALA A 30 -7.68 -1.33 18.26
CA ALA A 30 -8.85 -0.77 17.61
C ALA A 30 -10.01 -1.78 17.56
N LEU A 31 -9.72 -3.03 17.17
CA LEU A 31 -10.70 -4.13 17.12
C LEU A 31 -11.29 -4.48 18.49
N ARG A 32 -10.58 -4.19 19.60
CA ARG A 32 -11.07 -4.36 20.97
C ARG A 32 -11.86 -3.15 21.51
N GLY A 33 -12.06 -2.11 20.69
CA GLY A 33 -12.89 -0.95 21.03
C GLY A 33 -12.12 0.26 21.55
N ALA A 34 -10.79 0.31 21.37
CA ALA A 34 -10.02 1.52 21.67
C ALA A 34 -10.32 2.68 20.69
N LEU A 35 -10.95 2.38 19.55
CA LEU A 35 -11.56 3.36 18.64
C LEU A 35 -13.08 3.12 18.58
N SER A 36 -13.89 4.18 18.44
CA SER A 36 -15.36 4.08 18.51
C SER A 36 -15.98 3.33 17.32
N GLY A 37 -15.33 3.31 16.17
CA GLY A 37 -15.83 2.66 14.95
C GLY A 37 -16.94 3.43 14.23
N ASP A 38 -17.24 4.67 14.65
CA ASP A 38 -18.27 5.52 14.06
C ASP A 38 -17.85 6.21 12.74
N ALA A 39 -16.56 6.13 12.39
CA ALA A 39 -15.99 6.66 11.18
C ALA A 39 -14.98 5.68 10.57
N ALA A 40 -14.67 5.87 9.29
CA ALA A 40 -13.71 5.01 8.58
C ALA A 40 -12.33 5.02 9.25
N TRP A 41 -11.73 3.84 9.35
CA TRP A 41 -10.36 3.67 9.84
C TRP A 41 -9.35 3.78 8.69
N ARG A 42 -8.21 4.40 8.99
CA ARG A 42 -6.98 4.29 8.19
C ARG A 42 -6.01 3.43 8.97
N VAL A 43 -5.53 2.36 8.34
CA VAL A 43 -4.67 1.35 8.95
C VAL A 43 -3.37 1.34 8.17
N HIS A 44 -2.23 1.43 8.84
CA HIS A 44 -0.95 1.23 8.18
C HIS A 44 -0.78 -0.26 7.91
N TYR A 45 -0.73 -0.62 6.64
CA TYR A 45 -0.55 -1.99 6.18
C TYR A 45 0.06 -1.99 4.78
N HIS A 46 1.13 -2.76 4.57
CA HIS A 46 1.76 -2.90 3.26
C HIS A 46 1.05 -3.99 2.45
N VAL A 47 0.42 -3.60 1.36
CA VAL A 47 -0.34 -4.49 0.46
C VAL A 47 0.27 -4.43 -0.95
N PRO A 48 0.17 -5.51 -1.75
CA PRO A 48 0.67 -5.51 -3.11
C PRO A 48 0.02 -4.40 -3.94
N VAL A 49 0.85 -3.56 -4.56
CA VAL A 49 0.38 -2.30 -5.17
C VAL A 49 -0.62 -2.50 -6.32
N GLN A 50 -0.49 -3.59 -7.07
CA GLN A 50 -1.34 -3.95 -8.20
C GLN A 50 -2.69 -4.55 -7.77
N ARG A 51 -2.82 -5.04 -6.53
CA ARG A 51 -3.96 -5.86 -6.11
C ARG A 51 -5.05 -5.03 -5.43
N ASP A 52 -6.29 -5.25 -5.85
CA ASP A 52 -7.45 -4.69 -5.14
C ASP A 52 -7.71 -5.43 -3.83
N LEU A 53 -8.11 -4.67 -2.81
CA LEU A 53 -8.50 -5.22 -1.52
C LEU A 53 -9.97 -5.65 -1.54
N PRO A 54 -10.35 -6.69 -0.77
CA PRO A 54 -11.74 -7.10 -0.68
C PRO A 54 -12.59 -5.96 -0.10
N SER A 55 -13.74 -5.72 -0.73
CA SER A 55 -14.72 -4.73 -0.25
C SER A 55 -15.06 -4.95 1.23
N PRO A 56 -15.13 -3.90 2.07
CA PRO A 56 -15.09 -2.47 1.71
C PRO A 56 -13.69 -1.82 1.77
N LEU A 57 -12.62 -2.61 1.86
CA LEU A 57 -11.27 -2.08 2.03
C LEU A 57 -10.78 -1.43 0.74
N ARG A 58 -9.96 -0.38 0.89
CA ARG A 58 -9.30 0.34 -0.20
C ARG A 58 -7.86 0.62 0.21
N SER A 59 -6.94 0.53 -0.75
CA SER A 59 -5.55 0.93 -0.55
C SER A 59 -5.37 2.42 -0.85
N THR A 60 -4.20 2.95 -0.51
CA THR A 60 -3.77 4.30 -0.86
C THR A 60 -3.13 4.37 -2.26
N ARG A 61 -3.45 3.42 -3.14
CA ARG A 61 -2.93 3.39 -4.52
C ARG A 61 -3.28 4.66 -5.32
N PRO A 62 -4.50 5.23 -5.23
CA PRO A 62 -4.79 6.49 -5.93
C PRO A 62 -3.88 7.64 -5.50
N GLU A 63 -3.58 7.75 -4.20
CA GLU A 63 -2.66 8.74 -3.66
C GLU A 63 -1.21 8.51 -4.14
N LEU A 64 -0.76 7.24 -4.20
CA LEU A 64 0.53 6.88 -4.79
C LEU A 64 0.62 7.31 -6.26
N VAL A 65 -0.39 6.99 -7.07
CA VAL A 65 -0.41 7.38 -8.49
C VAL A 65 -0.40 8.90 -8.63
N ALA A 66 -1.19 9.63 -7.85
CA ALA A 66 -1.19 11.09 -7.87
C ALA A 66 0.17 11.70 -7.49
N ALA A 67 0.87 11.10 -6.51
CA ALA A 67 2.21 11.51 -6.13
C ALA A 67 3.22 11.25 -7.27
N LEU A 68 3.19 10.06 -7.87
CA LEU A 68 4.05 9.72 -9.02
C LEU A 68 3.77 10.65 -10.22
N THR A 69 2.51 10.92 -10.55
CA THR A 69 2.16 11.87 -11.61
C THR A 69 2.73 13.26 -11.34
N THR A 70 2.66 13.71 -10.08
CA THR A 70 3.22 15.01 -9.69
C THR A 70 4.74 15.04 -9.83
N LEU A 71 5.41 13.97 -9.40
CA LEU A 71 6.87 13.89 -9.38
C LEU A 71 7.48 13.63 -10.76
N LEU A 72 6.79 12.90 -11.63
CA LEU A 72 7.37 12.30 -12.83
C LEU A 72 6.60 12.58 -14.13
N GLY A 73 5.35 13.07 -14.06
CA GLY A 73 4.53 13.34 -15.24
C GLY A 73 4.66 14.75 -15.82
N GLY A 74 5.54 15.58 -15.26
CA GLY A 74 5.79 16.96 -15.72
C GLY A 74 6.85 17.06 -16.82
N PRO A 75 7.18 18.28 -17.29
CA PRO A 75 8.23 18.49 -18.30
C PRO A 75 9.64 18.09 -17.84
N ALA A 76 9.84 17.96 -16.53
CA ALA A 76 11.05 17.45 -15.91
C ALA A 76 10.68 16.66 -14.64
N ALA A 77 11.46 15.63 -14.32
CA ALA A 77 11.31 14.88 -13.08
C ALA A 77 11.68 15.76 -11.86
N LEU A 78 10.94 15.59 -10.76
CA LEU A 78 11.18 16.27 -9.48
C LEU A 78 11.98 15.40 -8.49
N THR A 79 12.32 14.17 -8.89
CA THR A 79 13.15 13.22 -8.14
C THR A 79 13.97 12.39 -9.12
N ASP A 80 15.17 12.01 -8.71
CA ASP A 80 16.06 11.10 -9.45
C ASP A 80 15.90 9.65 -9.02
N HIS A 81 15.15 9.40 -7.94
CA HIS A 81 15.06 8.09 -7.29
C HIS A 81 13.61 7.67 -7.04
N VAL A 82 13.33 6.41 -7.39
CA VAL A 82 12.10 5.68 -7.06
C VAL A 82 12.53 4.29 -6.57
N GLU A 83 11.99 3.86 -5.43
CA GLU A 83 12.24 2.54 -4.86
C GLU A 83 10.93 1.73 -4.85
N VAL A 84 11.05 0.41 -5.08
CA VAL A 84 9.93 -0.53 -4.99
C VAL A 84 10.28 -1.59 -3.97
N GLU A 85 9.61 -1.56 -2.81
CA GLU A 85 9.83 -2.51 -1.72
C GLU A 85 8.80 -3.65 -1.78
N THR A 86 9.26 -4.91 -1.85
CA THR A 86 8.38 -6.11 -1.94
C THR A 86 8.76 -7.17 -0.88
N TYR A 87 8.31 -7.01 0.36
CA TYR A 87 8.69 -7.93 1.46
C TYR A 87 7.53 -8.43 2.35
N THR A 88 6.32 -7.92 2.17
CA THR A 88 5.22 -8.18 3.12
C THR A 88 4.26 -9.29 2.69
N TRP A 89 4.53 -9.99 1.59
CA TRP A 89 3.70 -11.10 1.13
C TRP A 89 3.37 -12.15 2.20
N PRO A 90 4.32 -12.62 3.05
CA PRO A 90 4.02 -13.69 4.01
C PRO A 90 3.05 -13.29 5.13
N VAL A 91 2.83 -12.00 5.37
CA VAL A 91 1.92 -11.53 6.43
C VAL A 91 0.50 -11.26 5.93
N LEU A 92 0.29 -11.30 4.61
CA LEU A 92 -1.02 -11.09 4.01
C LEU A 92 -1.99 -12.24 4.39
N PRO A 93 -3.29 -11.93 4.56
CA PRO A 93 -4.30 -12.97 4.67
C PRO A 93 -4.30 -13.86 3.42
N GLY A 94 -4.09 -15.17 3.59
CA GLY A 94 -3.98 -16.10 2.47
C GLY A 94 -2.73 -15.88 1.63
N ALA A 95 -1.61 -15.50 2.28
CA ALA A 95 -0.31 -15.34 1.65
C ALA A 95 0.01 -16.49 0.68
N PRO A 96 0.41 -16.19 -0.57
CA PRO A 96 0.76 -17.22 -1.53
C PRO A 96 2.10 -17.86 -1.16
N ASP A 97 2.27 -19.12 -1.56
CA ASP A 97 3.51 -19.87 -1.42
C ASP A 97 4.20 -20.05 -2.78
N GLY A 98 5.49 -20.43 -2.74
CA GLY A 98 6.27 -20.84 -3.90
C GLY A 98 6.07 -19.97 -5.14
N GLY A 99 5.50 -20.56 -6.20
CA GLY A 99 5.24 -19.87 -7.47
C GLY A 99 4.28 -18.68 -7.36
N GLY A 100 3.26 -18.77 -6.51
CA GLY A 100 2.31 -17.66 -6.33
C GLY A 100 2.95 -16.42 -5.70
N LEU A 101 3.98 -16.60 -4.87
CA LEU A 101 4.78 -15.49 -4.35
C LEU A 101 5.59 -14.83 -5.47
N VAL A 102 6.23 -15.63 -6.33
CA VAL A 102 7.00 -15.15 -7.47
C VAL A 102 6.11 -14.36 -8.44
N ASP A 103 4.95 -14.91 -8.79
CA ASP A 103 3.97 -14.24 -9.67
C ASP A 103 3.45 -12.94 -9.04
N GLY A 104 3.26 -12.94 -7.72
CA GLY A 104 2.87 -11.76 -6.95
C GLY A 104 3.88 -10.63 -7.06
N ILE A 105 5.15 -10.91 -6.75
CA ILE A 105 6.26 -9.94 -6.81
C ILE A 105 6.46 -9.46 -8.25
N ALA A 106 6.44 -10.38 -9.23
CA ALA A 106 6.55 -10.02 -10.64
C ALA A 106 5.41 -9.08 -11.07
N GLY A 107 4.19 -9.31 -10.58
CA GLY A 107 3.04 -8.44 -10.82
C GLY A 107 3.19 -7.04 -10.22
N GLU A 108 3.80 -6.89 -9.04
CA GLU A 108 4.09 -5.58 -8.44
C GLU A 108 5.08 -4.78 -9.30
N LEU A 109 6.17 -5.43 -9.72
CA LEU A 109 7.20 -4.82 -10.53
C LEU A 109 6.65 -4.45 -11.92
N ALA A 110 5.87 -5.34 -12.54
CA ALA A 110 5.23 -5.07 -13.83
C ALA A 110 4.26 -3.89 -13.75
N TRP A 111 3.38 -3.85 -12.73
CA TRP A 111 2.48 -2.72 -12.54
C TRP A 111 3.24 -1.40 -12.33
N THR A 112 4.34 -1.44 -11.57
CA THR A 112 5.14 -0.24 -11.31
C THR A 112 5.79 0.27 -12.59
N ARG A 113 6.44 -0.62 -13.35
CA ARG A 113 7.01 -0.30 -14.67
C ARG A 113 5.95 0.30 -15.60
N ASP A 114 4.78 -0.33 -15.72
CA ASP A 114 3.71 0.13 -16.60
C ASP A 114 3.18 1.50 -16.16
N THR A 115 3.09 1.74 -14.84
CA THR A 115 2.70 3.04 -14.28
C THR A 115 3.72 4.12 -14.59
N LEU A 116 5.02 3.84 -14.43
CA LEU A 116 6.09 4.79 -14.71
C LEU A 116 6.19 5.11 -16.22
N THR A 117 6.11 4.09 -17.08
CA THR A 117 6.13 4.30 -18.53
C THR A 117 4.91 5.06 -19.05
N ALA A 118 3.73 4.86 -18.45
CA ALA A 118 2.55 5.66 -18.75
C ALA A 118 2.71 7.16 -18.40
N LEU A 119 3.66 7.51 -17.52
CA LEU A 119 4.03 8.89 -17.20
C LEU A 119 5.11 9.47 -18.13
N GLY A 120 5.58 8.69 -19.11
CA GLY A 120 6.56 9.15 -20.11
C GLY A 120 8.01 8.73 -19.81
N LEU A 121 8.25 7.92 -18.76
CA LEU A 121 9.56 7.36 -18.50
C LEU A 121 9.88 6.26 -19.52
N THR A 122 11.14 6.18 -19.93
CA THR A 122 11.62 5.15 -20.84
C THR A 122 12.38 4.09 -20.07
N GLU A 123 12.21 2.83 -20.48
CA GLU A 123 13.09 1.76 -20.04
C GLU A 123 14.52 2.04 -20.54
N GLU A 124 15.50 1.75 -19.70
CA GLU A 124 16.89 1.81 -20.11
C GLU A 124 17.08 0.76 -21.22
N SER A 125 17.41 1.22 -22.43
CA SER A 125 17.78 0.30 -23.50
C SER A 125 19.08 -0.36 -23.07
N THR A 126 19.06 -1.67 -22.85
CA THR A 126 20.30 -2.39 -22.56
C THR A 126 21.26 -2.14 -23.74
N PRO A 127 22.49 -1.65 -23.48
CA PRO A 127 23.43 -1.32 -24.54
C PRO A 127 23.83 -2.55 -25.39
#